data_AF-A0A852Z9Z5-F1
#
_entry.id   AF-A0A852Z9Z5-F1
#
_cell.length_a   1.000
_cell.length_b   1.000
_cell.length_c   1.000
_cell.angle_alpha   90.00
_cell.angle_beta   90.00
_cell.angle_gamma   90.00
#
_symmetry.space_group_name_H-M   'P 1'
#
loop_
_entity.id
_entity.type
_entity.pdbx_description
1 polymer ?
#
loop_
_entity_poly.entity_id
_entity_poly.type
_entity_poly.pdbx_seq_one_letter_code
_entity_poly.pdbx_strand_id
1 'polypeptide(L)'
;MPQNNLNRRSLLRGGGAAAAGAAAVPLLGTSASASAQEPGRGAGQGPTGASNVLTTRDPLIEQRADPLITYPHRGMYYMTGSVPEYDRIVVRGAPTIDGLAHTRESTVWRRPESGRMAGHIWAPELHRIDGRWYIYFAAGDSDDVFRIRMYVLESRAADPREDAWQLRGQVETAWDTFALDATTFEHAGTRYYVWAQEEPGIDTSSNLYIAEMDSPLKIKGDPVRIAVPTEDWETRGFKVNEGAYVVVRNGRVFMTFSASATDANYCVGLLTADARSDLLDPASWTKSPRPVMETDEANSRFGPGHNSFTVAEDGETDVLVYHARSYRGIEGDPLYDPNRHTRVQKLNWYPDGTPALGIPIAEGEPVVRLSPLDSPDSFVRHGEGGRLVVERVGDRVERSQFRIVPGFLDPGRVALRCVDLPEHHVRVSDGSPVVAPYADSDEYGRASGFLRDEGLADRGGVSFRLSEDPHSYLAHREGRLVVERPRSRADRERATFRL
;
A
#
# COMPACT_ATOMS: atom_id res chain seq x y z
N MET A 1 -42.40 -10.05 -17.66
CA MET A 1 -43.25 -8.85 -17.70
C MET A 1 -42.89 -7.97 -16.51
N PRO A 2 -42.76 -6.65 -16.72
CA PRO A 2 -41.51 -5.96 -16.40
C PRO A 2 -41.51 -5.28 -15.03
N GLN A 3 -40.32 -5.27 -14.43
CA GLN A 3 -39.96 -4.47 -13.28
C GLN A 3 -39.97 -2.99 -13.67
N ASN A 4 -40.65 -2.18 -12.87
CA ASN A 4 -40.76 -0.74 -13.06
C ASN A 4 -39.47 -0.06 -12.61
N ASN A 5 -38.74 0.47 -13.60
CA ASN A 5 -37.84 1.60 -13.45
C ASN A 5 -38.58 2.78 -12.80
N LEU A 6 -38.06 3.31 -11.69
CA LEU A 6 -38.49 4.62 -11.18
C LEU A 6 -37.28 5.53 -11.02
N ASN A 7 -36.96 6.16 -12.14
CA ASN A 7 -36.26 7.43 -12.26
C ASN A 7 -37.15 8.52 -11.63
N ARG A 8 -36.65 9.32 -10.67
CA ARG A 8 -37.38 10.49 -10.16
C ARG A 8 -36.47 11.70 -10.03
N ARG A 9 -36.41 12.47 -11.12
CA ARG A 9 -36.04 13.89 -11.13
C ARG A 9 -37.18 14.76 -10.64
N SER A 10 -36.79 15.81 -9.91
CA SER A 10 -37.38 17.14 -9.76
C SER A 10 -38.72 17.32 -9.03
N LEU A 11 -38.69 18.14 -7.97
CA LEU A 11 -39.40 19.44 -7.94
C LEU A 11 -38.94 20.29 -6.73
N LEU A 12 -38.31 21.43 -7.02
CA LEU A 12 -38.00 22.55 -6.12
C LEU A 12 -38.71 23.80 -6.65
N ARG A 13 -39.34 24.56 -5.74
CA ARG A 13 -39.64 26.01 -5.75
C ARG A 13 -40.36 26.31 -4.42
N GLY A 14 -40.05 27.32 -3.62
CA GLY A 14 -39.10 28.42 -3.70
C GLY A 14 -39.37 29.44 -2.56
N GLY A 15 -38.49 30.46 -2.46
CA GLY A 15 -38.64 31.71 -1.68
C GLY A 15 -38.06 31.65 -0.26
N GLY A 16 -37.28 32.60 0.25
CA GLY A 16 -36.76 33.89 -0.23
C GLY A 16 -36.21 34.70 0.97
N ALA A 17 -35.15 35.49 0.74
CA ALA A 17 -34.69 36.73 1.45
C ALA A 17 -34.54 36.74 3.00
N ALA A 18 -33.65 37.48 3.67
CA ALA A 18 -32.46 38.30 3.39
C ALA A 18 -31.85 38.75 4.75
N ALA A 19 -30.66 39.35 4.71
CA ALA A 19 -30.09 40.37 5.62
C ALA A 19 -29.05 39.98 6.72
N ALA A 20 -27.79 40.29 6.38
CA ALA A 20 -26.83 41.21 7.04
C ALA A 20 -26.44 41.09 8.53
N GLY A 21 -25.11 41.16 8.79
CA GLY A 21 -24.57 42.04 9.84
C GLY A 21 -23.39 41.55 10.68
N ALA A 22 -22.16 41.87 10.24
CA ALA A 22 -20.97 42.35 10.98
C ALA A 22 -20.50 41.69 12.31
N ALA A 23 -19.21 41.31 12.36
CA ALA A 23 -18.12 42.08 12.98
C ALA A 23 -16.96 41.17 13.44
N ALA A 24 -15.74 41.51 13.02
CA ALA A 24 -14.50 40.85 13.39
C ALA A 24 -13.85 41.53 14.61
N VAL A 25 -13.17 40.74 15.44
CA VAL A 25 -12.17 41.20 16.43
C VAL A 25 -10.99 40.24 16.37
N PRO A 26 -9.73 40.70 16.21
CA PRO A 26 -8.57 39.82 16.20
C PRO A 26 -8.05 39.62 17.62
N LEU A 27 -7.78 38.38 18.00
CA LEU A 27 -6.99 38.05 19.19
C LEU A 27 -5.67 37.43 18.73
N LEU A 28 -4.60 38.19 18.96
CA LEU A 28 -3.21 37.74 18.88
C LEU A 28 -2.98 36.63 19.91
N GLY A 29 -2.57 35.46 19.43
CA GLY A 29 -2.19 34.31 20.25
C GLY A 29 -0.90 33.70 19.71
N THR A 30 0.13 33.77 20.53
CA THR A 30 1.51 33.31 20.34
C THR A 30 1.67 31.92 19.73
N SER A 31 2.50 31.83 18.69
CA SER A 31 2.98 30.59 18.08
C SER A 31 3.88 29.81 19.05
N ALA A 32 3.36 28.70 19.55
CA ALA A 32 4.17 27.63 20.12
C ALA A 32 4.42 26.60 19.01
N SER A 33 5.67 26.48 18.57
CA SER A 33 6.10 25.52 17.56
C SER A 33 5.86 24.09 18.07
N ALA A 34 4.84 23.43 17.53
CA ALA A 34 4.69 21.98 17.61
C ALA A 34 5.64 21.33 16.60
N SER A 35 6.49 20.40 17.06
CA SER A 35 7.45 19.73 16.21
C SER A 35 6.73 18.78 15.25
N ALA A 36 6.93 19.00 13.95
CA ALA A 36 6.52 18.10 12.89
C ALA A 36 7.02 16.68 13.17
N GLN A 37 6.16 15.70 12.96
CA GLN A 37 6.52 14.29 12.96
C GLN A 37 7.16 13.95 11.60
N GLU A 38 8.36 14.48 11.37
CA GLU A 38 9.24 13.98 10.30
C GLU A 38 9.75 12.58 10.69
N PRO A 39 9.95 11.66 9.73
CA PRO A 39 10.71 10.45 9.99
C PRO A 39 12.12 10.88 10.44
N GLY A 40 12.40 10.67 11.72
CA GLY A 40 13.67 11.04 12.31
C GLY A 40 14.82 10.38 11.55
N ARG A 41 15.58 11.17 10.80
CA ARG A 41 16.89 10.76 10.29
C ARG A 41 17.84 10.66 11.47
N GLY A 42 18.03 9.44 11.97
CA GLY A 42 19.17 9.11 12.81
C GLY A 42 20.46 9.44 12.06
N ALA A 43 21.24 10.35 12.60
CA ALA A 43 22.57 10.64 12.10
C ALA A 43 23.51 9.46 12.46
N GLY A 44 24.06 8.82 11.42
CA GLY A 44 25.36 8.15 11.46
C GLY A 44 25.50 6.92 12.35
N GLN A 45 24.96 5.78 11.90
CA GLN A 45 25.64 4.49 12.01
C GLN A 45 25.62 3.86 10.61
N GLY A 46 26.78 3.42 10.11
CA GLY A 46 26.86 2.72 8.82
C GLY A 46 25.96 1.48 8.83
N PRO A 47 25.59 0.92 7.66
CA PRO A 47 24.64 -0.18 7.59
C PRO A 47 25.18 -1.38 8.39
N THR A 48 24.65 -1.58 9.59
CA THR A 48 24.69 -2.87 10.25
C THR A 48 23.96 -3.82 9.33
N GLY A 49 24.59 -4.93 8.93
CA GLY A 49 24.11 -5.87 7.91
C GLY A 49 22.83 -6.64 8.26
N ALA A 50 21.78 -5.93 8.67
CA ALA A 50 20.42 -6.43 8.72
C ALA A 50 19.88 -6.49 7.28
N SER A 51 19.31 -7.64 6.93
CA SER A 51 18.68 -7.87 5.64
C SER A 51 17.42 -7.01 5.52
N ASN A 52 17.28 -6.16 4.49
CA ASN A 52 16.06 -5.35 4.23
C ASN A 52 14.92 -6.22 3.63
N VAL A 53 14.82 -7.46 4.08
CA VAL A 53 13.89 -8.48 3.61
C VAL A 53 12.71 -8.52 4.57
N LEU A 54 11.54 -8.14 4.08
CA LEU A 54 10.31 -8.18 4.86
C LEU A 54 9.87 -9.65 4.99
N THR A 55 9.81 -10.14 6.23
CA THR A 55 9.35 -11.50 6.54
C THR A 55 8.05 -11.40 7.33
N THR A 56 6.94 -11.64 6.64
CA THR A 56 5.59 -11.56 7.19
C THR A 56 4.76 -12.72 6.68
N ARG A 57 3.79 -13.16 7.48
CA ARG A 57 2.72 -14.03 7.00
C ARG A 57 1.92 -13.37 5.88
N ASP A 58 1.43 -14.18 4.95
CA ASP A 58 0.48 -13.75 3.91
C ASP A 58 -0.71 -14.74 3.81
N PRO A 59 -1.97 -14.27 3.92
CA PRO A 59 -2.34 -12.92 4.33
C PRO A 59 -1.86 -12.62 5.75
N LEU A 60 -1.57 -11.35 6.01
CA LEU A 60 -1.18 -10.90 7.35
C LEU A 60 -2.37 -11.07 8.31
N ILE A 61 -3.55 -10.58 7.90
CA ILE A 61 -4.79 -10.74 8.65
C ILE A 61 -5.92 -11.16 7.71
N GLU A 62 -6.53 -12.31 8.01
CA GLU A 62 -7.72 -12.77 7.31
C GLU A 62 -8.94 -11.89 7.61
N GLN A 63 -9.82 -11.77 6.62
CA GLN A 63 -11.11 -11.07 6.71
C GLN A 63 -11.02 -9.66 7.30
N ARG A 64 -9.99 -8.91 6.88
CA ARG A 64 -9.82 -7.49 7.21
C ARG A 64 -9.58 -6.72 5.92
N ALA A 65 -10.57 -5.92 5.56
CA ALA A 65 -10.49 -4.97 4.47
C ALA A 65 -9.98 -3.61 4.97
N ASP A 66 -9.68 -2.73 4.03
CA ASP A 66 -9.34 -1.32 4.26
C ASP A 66 -8.27 -1.14 5.36
N PRO A 67 -7.11 -1.83 5.26
CA PRO A 67 -6.18 -1.92 6.36
C PRO A 67 -5.34 -0.67 6.52
N LEU A 68 -5.26 -0.19 7.76
CA LEU A 68 -4.26 0.78 8.18
C LEU A 68 -3.34 0.17 9.23
N ILE A 69 -2.03 0.18 8.94
CA ILE A 69 -0.99 -0.04 9.95
C ILE A 69 -0.28 1.29 10.17
N THR A 70 -0.28 1.76 11.41
CA THR A 70 0.41 2.99 11.81
C THR A 70 1.92 2.90 11.61
N TYR A 71 2.59 4.04 11.43
CA TYR A 71 4.02 4.13 11.74
C TYR A 71 4.26 3.76 13.22
N PRO A 72 5.39 3.11 13.55
CA PRO A 72 5.60 2.60 14.90
C PRO A 72 5.62 3.75 15.91
N HIS A 73 4.80 3.63 16.95
CA HIS A 73 4.75 4.57 18.06
C HIS A 73 5.26 3.88 19.32
N ARG A 74 6.36 4.40 19.90
CA ARG A 74 7.00 3.82 21.10
C ARG A 74 7.29 2.32 20.94
N GLY A 75 7.76 1.92 19.75
CA GLY A 75 8.12 0.54 19.44
C GLY A 75 6.92 -0.39 19.20
N MET A 76 5.71 0.15 18.99
CA MET A 76 4.50 -0.62 18.71
C MET A 76 3.89 -0.18 17.39
N TYR A 77 3.51 -1.15 16.56
CA TYR A 77 2.56 -0.98 15.49
C TYR A 77 1.15 -1.14 16.02
N TYR A 78 0.24 -0.31 15.53
CA TYR A 78 -1.19 -0.48 15.70
C TYR A 78 -1.85 -0.66 14.35
N MET A 79 -2.84 -1.54 14.30
CA MET A 79 -3.60 -1.82 13.10
C MET A 79 -5.10 -1.72 13.37
N THR A 80 -5.81 -1.16 12.40
CA THR A 80 -7.27 -1.19 12.29
C THR A 80 -7.66 -1.53 10.84
N GLY A 81 -8.96 -1.73 10.60
CA GLY A 81 -9.51 -2.02 9.28
C GLY A 81 -10.99 -2.39 9.38
N SER A 82 -11.66 -2.47 8.23
CA SER A 82 -13.06 -2.88 8.15
C SER A 82 -13.21 -4.36 8.50
N VAL A 83 -14.06 -4.64 9.50
CA VAL A 83 -14.51 -5.99 9.82
C VAL A 83 -15.68 -6.39 8.90
N PRO A 84 -15.88 -7.68 8.60
CA PRO A 84 -16.91 -8.10 7.64
C PRO A 84 -18.35 -7.75 8.07
N GLU A 85 -18.61 -7.64 9.37
CA GLU A 85 -19.94 -7.30 9.87
C GLU A 85 -20.27 -5.81 9.75
N TYR A 86 -19.27 -4.95 9.45
CA TYR A 86 -19.39 -3.50 9.37
C TYR A 86 -20.12 -2.86 10.57
N ASP A 87 -19.90 -3.38 11.79
CA ASP A 87 -20.66 -3.00 13.00
C ASP A 87 -19.82 -2.30 14.08
N ARG A 88 -18.50 -2.25 13.92
CA ARG A 88 -17.57 -1.83 14.96
C ARG A 88 -16.21 -1.41 14.40
N ILE A 89 -15.44 -0.74 15.25
CA ILE A 89 -14.04 -0.43 15.01
C ILE A 89 -13.18 -1.28 15.94
N VAL A 90 -12.18 -1.93 15.37
CA VAL A 90 -11.21 -2.77 16.10
C VAL A 90 -9.81 -2.20 16.01
N VAL A 91 -9.03 -2.34 17.09
CA VAL A 91 -7.61 -2.00 17.11
C VAL A 91 -6.84 -3.19 17.68
N ARG A 92 -5.77 -3.59 17.01
CA ARG A 92 -4.76 -4.53 17.53
C ARG A 92 -3.39 -3.85 17.53
N GLY A 93 -2.42 -4.41 18.25
CA GLY A 93 -1.08 -3.84 18.27
C GLY A 93 -0.01 -4.82 18.71
N ALA A 94 1.16 -4.73 18.08
CA ALA A 94 2.31 -5.61 18.26
C ALA A 94 3.63 -4.85 18.04
N PRO A 95 4.76 -5.31 18.59
CA PRO A 95 6.07 -4.70 18.33
C PRO A 95 6.61 -4.91 16.91
N THR A 96 6.06 -5.87 16.17
CA THR A 96 6.42 -6.19 14.79
C THR A 96 5.18 -6.26 13.92
N ILE A 97 5.34 -6.02 12.61
CA ILE A 97 4.26 -6.13 11.62
C ILE A 97 3.71 -7.56 11.62
N ASP A 98 4.58 -8.57 11.54
CA ASP A 98 4.17 -9.98 11.59
C ASP A 98 3.45 -10.34 12.91
N GLY A 99 3.86 -9.74 14.03
CA GLY A 99 3.23 -9.93 15.33
C GLY A 99 1.76 -9.51 15.37
N LEU A 100 1.31 -8.62 14.47
CA LEU A 100 -0.10 -8.24 14.34
C LEU A 100 -1.00 -9.45 14.01
N ALA A 101 -0.48 -10.46 13.31
CA ALA A 101 -1.20 -11.70 12.98
C ALA A 101 -1.53 -12.55 14.22
N HIS A 102 -0.82 -12.31 15.34
CA HIS A 102 -0.90 -13.14 16.54
C HIS A 102 -1.50 -12.43 17.75
N THR A 103 -1.87 -11.16 17.59
CA THR A 103 -2.44 -10.35 18.68
C THR A 103 -3.97 -10.28 18.59
N ARG A 104 -4.61 -10.23 19.76
CA ARG A 104 -6.06 -10.09 19.85
C ARG A 104 -6.49 -8.66 19.50
N GLU A 105 -7.66 -8.56 18.89
CA GLU A 105 -8.32 -7.28 18.66
C GLU A 105 -9.02 -6.78 19.92
N SER A 106 -8.96 -5.47 20.11
CA SER A 106 -9.80 -4.73 21.05
C SER A 106 -10.87 -4.02 20.24
N THR A 107 -12.15 -4.22 20.58
CA THR A 107 -13.22 -3.39 20.01
C THR A 107 -13.22 -2.07 20.77
N VAL A 108 -12.93 -0.97 20.06
CA VAL A 108 -12.79 0.37 20.67
C VAL A 108 -14.04 1.22 20.50
N TRP A 109 -14.92 0.85 19.58
CA TRP A 109 -16.21 1.51 19.37
C TRP A 109 -17.17 0.58 18.62
N ARG A 110 -18.46 0.67 18.92
CA ARG A 110 -19.53 -0.07 18.24
C ARG A 110 -20.63 0.88 17.80
N ARG A 111 -21.23 0.60 16.65
CA ARG A 111 -22.39 1.37 16.19
C ARG A 111 -23.56 1.26 17.17
N PRO A 112 -24.40 2.31 17.30
CA PRO A 112 -25.67 2.20 18.03
C PRO A 112 -26.64 1.24 17.32
N GLU A 113 -27.67 0.79 18.04
CA GLU A 113 -28.68 -0.14 17.50
C GLU A 113 -29.59 0.49 16.44
N SER A 114 -29.79 1.82 16.47
CA SER A 114 -30.66 2.54 15.54
C SER A 114 -30.26 4.02 15.41
N GLY A 115 -30.77 4.66 14.36
CA GLY A 115 -30.55 6.07 14.08
C GLY A 115 -29.21 6.32 13.37
N ARG A 116 -28.59 7.46 13.72
CA ARG A 116 -27.37 7.93 13.06
C ARG A 116 -26.17 7.02 13.36
N MET A 117 -25.35 6.73 12.35
CA MET A 117 -24.21 5.80 12.44
C MET A 117 -24.57 4.35 12.74
N ALA A 118 -25.85 3.96 12.71
CA ALA A 118 -26.30 2.58 12.94
C ALA A 118 -26.28 1.70 11.67
N GLY A 119 -25.79 2.22 10.55
CA GLY A 119 -25.58 1.52 9.28
C GLY A 119 -24.18 0.91 9.18
N HIS A 120 -23.61 0.88 7.97
CA HIS A 120 -22.28 0.32 7.74
C HIS A 120 -21.18 1.17 8.38
N ILE A 121 -20.24 0.53 9.09
CA ILE A 121 -19.02 1.12 9.64
C ILE A 121 -17.82 0.70 8.80
N TRP A 122 -17.17 1.67 8.15
CA TRP A 122 -16.13 1.41 7.15
C TRP A 122 -14.84 2.18 7.41
N ALA A 123 -13.75 1.57 6.94
CA ALA A 123 -12.43 2.15 6.72
C ALA A 123 -11.93 3.04 7.87
N PRO A 124 -11.83 2.50 9.10
CA PRO A 124 -11.22 3.24 10.19
C PRO A 124 -9.73 3.50 9.88
N GLU A 125 -9.28 4.73 10.07
CA GLU A 125 -7.88 5.12 10.02
C GLU A 125 -7.42 5.68 11.38
N LEU A 126 -6.39 5.07 11.97
CA LEU A 126 -5.84 5.46 13.27
C LEU A 126 -4.65 6.43 13.10
N HIS A 127 -4.81 7.66 13.57
CA HIS A 127 -3.82 8.73 13.49
C HIS A 127 -3.41 9.24 14.86
N ARG A 128 -2.17 9.71 14.97
CA ARG A 128 -1.69 10.41 16.17
C ARG A 128 -1.42 11.87 15.82
N ILE A 129 -2.18 12.79 16.42
CA ILE A 129 -2.14 14.22 16.13
C ILE A 129 -2.05 14.98 17.45
N ASP A 130 -1.06 15.86 17.60
CA ASP A 130 -0.84 16.69 18.79
C ASP A 130 -0.90 15.92 20.12
N GLY A 131 -0.32 14.71 20.12
CA GLY A 131 -0.23 13.85 21.30
C GLY A 131 -1.49 13.04 21.64
N ARG A 132 -2.53 13.09 20.79
CA ARG A 132 -3.80 12.37 20.95
C ARG A 132 -4.00 11.39 19.80
N TRP A 133 -4.83 10.38 20.04
CA TRP A 133 -5.26 9.45 19.01
C TRP A 133 -6.57 9.89 18.39
N TYR A 134 -6.68 9.75 17.07
CA TYR A 134 -7.88 10.00 16.30
C TYR A 134 -8.19 8.79 15.43
N ILE A 135 -9.45 8.39 15.35
CA ILE A 135 -9.91 7.43 14.34
C ILE A 135 -10.88 8.14 13.42
N TYR A 136 -10.51 8.29 12.15
CA TYR A 136 -11.43 8.71 11.08
C TYR A 136 -12.10 7.46 10.53
N PHE A 137 -13.41 7.49 10.34
CA PHE A 137 -14.15 6.34 9.81
C PHE A 137 -15.41 6.83 9.08
N ALA A 138 -16.02 5.97 8.28
CA ALA A 138 -17.28 6.26 7.64
C ALA A 138 -18.44 5.48 8.29
N ALA A 139 -19.61 6.10 8.38
CA ALA A 139 -20.79 5.45 8.92
C ALA A 139 -22.08 5.85 8.19
N GLY A 140 -22.97 4.87 7.96
CA GLY A 140 -24.33 5.08 7.46
C GLY A 140 -25.38 5.10 8.58
N ASP A 141 -26.63 5.34 8.25
CA ASP A 141 -27.73 5.37 9.22
C ASP A 141 -28.55 4.06 9.17
N SER A 142 -29.35 3.76 10.19
CA SER A 142 -30.14 2.51 10.20
C SER A 142 -31.24 2.46 9.14
N ASP A 143 -31.80 3.62 8.78
CA ASP A 143 -32.89 3.76 7.80
C ASP A 143 -32.38 3.91 6.36
N ASP A 144 -31.10 4.29 6.20
CA ASP A 144 -30.37 4.28 4.93
C ASP A 144 -28.89 3.95 5.19
N VAL A 145 -28.55 2.67 5.08
CA VAL A 145 -27.20 2.15 5.37
C VAL A 145 -26.13 2.68 4.41
N PHE A 146 -26.52 3.24 3.26
CA PHE A 146 -25.64 3.88 2.28
C PHE A 146 -25.65 5.40 2.37
N ARG A 147 -26.36 6.00 3.35
CA ARG A 147 -26.19 7.41 3.73
C ARG A 147 -24.88 7.62 4.50
N ILE A 148 -23.76 7.26 3.87
CA ILE A 148 -22.43 7.23 4.46
C ILE A 148 -21.90 8.66 4.61
N ARG A 149 -21.40 8.99 5.79
CA ARG A 149 -20.68 10.22 6.13
C ARG A 149 -19.40 9.89 6.90
N MET A 150 -18.49 10.86 6.97
CA MET A 150 -17.24 10.75 7.72
C MET A 150 -17.40 11.19 9.16
N TYR A 151 -16.87 10.42 10.10
CA TYR A 151 -16.92 10.67 11.53
C TYR A 151 -15.53 10.54 12.14
N VAL A 152 -15.36 11.10 13.35
CA VAL A 152 -14.08 11.00 14.08
C VAL A 152 -14.28 10.64 15.55
N LEU A 153 -13.45 9.72 16.03
CA LEU A 153 -13.25 9.43 17.44
C LEU A 153 -11.95 10.08 17.94
N GLU A 154 -11.90 10.48 19.20
CA GLU A 154 -10.70 11.00 19.88
C GLU A 154 -10.40 10.18 21.14
N SER A 155 -9.14 9.85 21.38
CA SER A 155 -8.67 9.27 22.65
C SER A 155 -7.42 9.97 23.17
N ARG A 156 -7.36 10.12 24.50
CA ARG A 156 -6.19 10.62 25.25
C ARG A 156 -5.33 9.50 25.83
N ALA A 157 -5.75 8.24 25.67
CA ALA A 157 -5.03 7.10 26.21
C ALA A 157 -3.63 7.01 25.59
N ALA A 158 -2.69 6.45 26.35
CA ALA A 158 -1.37 6.16 25.80
C ALA A 158 -1.46 5.03 24.76
N ASP A 159 -2.22 3.99 25.08
CA ASP A 159 -2.49 2.85 24.22
C ASP A 159 -3.87 3.00 23.54
N PRO A 160 -3.94 3.08 22.19
CA PRO A 160 -5.21 3.25 21.47
C PRO A 160 -6.14 2.04 21.55
N ARG A 161 -5.70 0.91 22.13
CA ARG A 161 -6.53 -0.28 22.38
C ARG A 161 -7.42 -0.15 23.61
N GLU A 162 -7.14 0.83 24.48
CA GLU A 162 -7.93 1.08 25.69
C GLU A 162 -9.34 1.59 25.35
N ASP A 163 -10.32 1.25 26.18
CA ASP A 163 -11.69 1.74 26.10
C ASP A 163 -11.77 3.19 26.63
N ALA A 164 -11.25 4.13 25.84
CA ALA A 164 -11.09 5.54 26.20
C ALA A 164 -11.43 6.50 25.05
N TRP A 165 -12.34 6.09 24.16
CA TRP A 165 -12.68 6.80 22.94
C TRP A 165 -13.93 7.67 23.07
N GLN A 166 -13.85 8.91 22.58
CA GLN A 166 -14.95 9.87 22.54
C GLN A 166 -15.35 10.12 21.10
N LEU A 167 -16.63 9.91 20.78
CA LEU A 167 -17.19 10.32 19.49
C LEU A 167 -17.26 11.85 19.43
N ARG A 168 -16.61 12.44 18.43
CA ARG A 168 -16.60 13.90 18.21
C ARG A 168 -17.62 14.36 17.18
N GLY A 169 -18.20 13.43 16.43
CA GLY A 169 -19.26 13.71 15.45
C GLY A 169 -18.76 13.62 14.01
N GLN A 170 -19.58 14.14 13.09
CA GLN A 170 -19.31 14.15 11.66
C GLN A 170 -18.31 15.24 11.29
N VAL A 171 -17.41 14.95 10.36
CA VAL A 171 -16.62 15.98 9.67
C VAL A 171 -17.49 16.55 8.54
N GLU A 172 -17.96 17.78 8.71
CA GLU A 172 -18.84 18.45 7.74
C GLU A 172 -18.04 18.95 6.53
N THR A 173 -18.57 18.76 5.33
CA THR A 173 -18.03 19.29 4.07
C THR A 173 -19.06 20.17 3.38
N ALA A 174 -18.74 20.67 2.17
CA ALA A 174 -19.62 21.55 1.42
C ALA A 174 -20.97 20.92 1.03
N TRP A 175 -21.06 19.58 0.98
CA TRP A 175 -22.26 18.85 0.57
C TRP A 175 -22.63 17.74 1.56
N ASP A 176 -23.93 17.59 1.83
CA ASP A 176 -24.47 16.44 2.58
C ASP A 176 -24.73 15.25 1.63
N THR A 177 -23.66 14.68 1.07
CA THR A 177 -23.68 13.55 0.12
C THR A 177 -22.83 12.37 0.62
N PHE A 178 -22.84 11.26 -0.11
CA PHE A 178 -22.01 10.09 0.19
C PHE A 178 -20.52 10.49 0.34
N ALA A 179 -19.92 10.27 1.51
CA ALA A 179 -18.55 10.64 1.80
C ALA A 179 -17.87 9.67 2.79
N LEU A 180 -16.68 9.19 2.43
CA LEU A 180 -15.95 8.11 3.13
C LEU A 180 -14.43 8.24 2.95
N ASP A 181 -13.71 7.26 3.49
CA ASP A 181 -12.28 7.01 3.25
C ASP A 181 -11.40 8.22 3.52
N ALA A 182 -11.66 8.82 4.68
CA ALA A 182 -10.91 9.95 5.17
C ALA A 182 -9.52 9.56 5.64
N THR A 183 -8.50 10.17 5.05
CA THR A 183 -7.12 10.16 5.54
C THR A 183 -6.66 11.57 5.88
N THR A 184 -5.59 11.67 6.66
CA THR A 184 -4.92 12.93 6.97
C THR A 184 -3.42 12.79 6.91
N PHE A 185 -2.76 13.84 6.43
CA PHE A 185 -1.31 13.94 6.43
C PHE A 185 -0.88 15.38 6.73
N GLU A 186 0.34 15.53 7.21
CA GLU A 186 0.95 16.84 7.46
C GLU A 186 2.07 17.07 6.47
N HIS A 187 2.14 18.27 5.93
CA HIS A 187 3.20 18.68 5.03
C HIS A 187 3.47 20.18 5.18
N ALA A 188 4.76 20.55 5.31
CA ALA A 188 5.20 21.93 5.49
C ALA A 188 4.44 22.70 6.61
N GLY A 189 4.15 22.03 7.73
CA GLY A 189 3.43 22.60 8.88
C GLY A 189 1.93 22.79 8.67
N THR A 190 1.38 22.29 7.56
CA THR A 190 -0.05 22.32 7.25
C THR A 190 -0.59 20.91 7.28
N ARG A 191 -1.70 20.70 8.00
CA ARG A 191 -2.42 19.42 7.99
C ARG A 191 -3.50 19.44 6.93
N TYR A 192 -3.54 18.39 6.13
CA TYR A 192 -4.54 18.19 5.09
C TYR A 192 -5.46 17.03 5.45
N TYR A 193 -6.69 17.14 4.96
CA TYR A 193 -7.70 16.10 4.99
C TYR A 193 -8.02 15.71 3.56
N VAL A 194 -7.98 14.42 3.28
CA VAL A 194 -8.25 13.86 1.94
C VAL A 194 -9.34 12.81 2.08
N TRP A 195 -10.30 12.81 1.18
CA TRP A 195 -11.44 11.89 1.27
C TRP A 195 -12.09 11.65 -0.09
N ALA A 196 -12.96 10.65 -0.13
CA ALA A 196 -13.79 10.32 -1.27
C ALA A 196 -15.22 10.86 -1.06
N GLN A 197 -15.79 11.55 -2.04
CA GLN A 197 -17.16 12.08 -1.93
C GLN A 197 -17.89 12.19 -3.27
N GLU A 198 -19.20 11.97 -3.25
CA GLU A 198 -20.10 12.24 -4.37
C GLU A 198 -20.32 13.76 -4.53
N GLU A 199 -20.07 14.29 -5.74
CA GLU A 199 -20.38 15.69 -6.06
C GLU A 199 -21.77 15.83 -6.73
N PRO A 200 -22.65 16.70 -6.23
CA PRO A 200 -23.87 17.04 -6.95
C PRO A 200 -23.58 17.57 -8.36
N GLY A 201 -24.13 16.91 -9.38
CA GLY A 201 -24.00 17.33 -10.78
C GLY A 201 -22.88 16.66 -11.56
N ILE A 202 -22.11 15.76 -10.93
CA ILE A 202 -21.13 14.90 -11.61
C ILE A 202 -21.64 13.46 -11.60
N ASP A 203 -21.64 12.83 -12.77
CA ASP A 203 -22.13 11.45 -12.94
C ASP A 203 -21.03 10.44 -12.54
N THR A 204 -20.77 10.34 -11.23
CA THR A 204 -19.75 9.48 -10.58
C THR A 204 -20.24 9.01 -9.21
N SER A 205 -19.73 7.87 -8.72
CA SER A 205 -20.01 7.40 -7.35
C SER A 205 -19.24 8.22 -6.32
N SER A 206 -17.95 8.47 -6.56
CA SER A 206 -17.10 9.28 -5.69
C SER A 206 -15.91 9.86 -6.46
N ASN A 207 -15.45 11.03 -6.02
CA ASN A 207 -14.27 11.75 -6.47
C ASN A 207 -13.32 11.97 -5.28
N LEU A 208 -12.06 12.30 -5.52
CA LEU A 208 -11.12 12.67 -4.45
C LEU A 208 -11.09 14.17 -4.22
N TYR A 209 -11.11 14.55 -2.94
CA TYR A 209 -10.98 15.92 -2.49
C TYR A 209 -9.85 16.07 -1.47
N ILE A 210 -9.32 17.28 -1.40
CA ILE A 210 -8.36 17.72 -0.38
C ILE A 210 -8.82 19.05 0.21
N ALA A 211 -8.57 19.25 1.50
CA ALA A 211 -8.72 20.52 2.19
C ALA A 211 -7.66 20.66 3.29
N GLU A 212 -7.29 21.88 3.64
CA GLU A 212 -6.55 22.15 4.89
C GLU A 212 -7.45 21.82 6.10
N MET A 213 -6.88 21.44 7.23
CA MET A 213 -7.61 21.24 8.49
C MET A 213 -7.46 22.45 9.43
N ASP A 214 -8.58 22.93 9.96
CA ASP A 214 -8.61 23.92 11.06
C ASP A 214 -8.32 23.25 12.42
N SER A 215 -8.74 21.98 12.54
CA SER A 215 -8.43 21.09 13.65
C SER A 215 -8.56 19.64 13.17
N PRO A 216 -8.12 18.63 13.95
CA PRO A 216 -8.37 17.22 13.61
C PRO A 216 -9.84 16.84 13.40
N LEU A 217 -10.79 17.73 13.75
CA LEU A 217 -12.23 17.49 13.68
C LEU A 217 -12.92 18.24 12.54
N LYS A 218 -12.21 19.13 11.82
CA LYS A 218 -12.85 20.10 10.92
C LYS A 218 -11.91 20.57 9.80
N ILE A 219 -12.41 20.56 8.57
CA ILE A 219 -11.74 21.16 7.41
C ILE A 219 -11.84 22.69 7.41
N LYS A 220 -10.91 23.34 6.72
CA LYS A 220 -10.82 24.78 6.54
C LYS A 220 -11.08 25.13 5.08
N GLY A 221 -12.04 26.04 4.86
CA GLY A 221 -12.42 26.48 3.52
C GLY A 221 -13.19 25.43 2.73
N ASP A 222 -13.25 25.63 1.42
CA ASP A 222 -13.99 24.76 0.50
C ASP A 222 -13.13 23.56 0.06
N PRO A 223 -13.72 22.36 -0.11
CA PRO A 223 -13.06 21.21 -0.71
C PRO A 223 -12.49 21.48 -2.11
N VAL A 224 -11.29 20.99 -2.37
CA VAL A 224 -10.67 21.03 -3.70
C VAL A 224 -10.73 19.65 -4.31
N ARG A 225 -11.39 19.51 -5.47
CA ARG A 225 -11.42 18.25 -6.22
C ARG A 225 -10.12 18.03 -6.97
N ILE A 226 -9.45 16.91 -6.71
CA ILE A 226 -8.13 16.59 -7.27
C ILE A 226 -8.13 15.36 -8.18
N ALA A 227 -9.16 14.51 -8.11
CA ALA A 227 -9.36 13.43 -9.07
C ALA A 227 -10.84 13.09 -9.28
N VAL A 228 -11.16 12.73 -10.52
CA VAL A 228 -12.46 12.22 -10.95
C VAL A 228 -12.20 10.91 -11.72
N PRO A 229 -12.97 9.83 -11.51
CA PRO A 229 -12.83 8.59 -12.25
C PRO A 229 -13.25 8.79 -13.72
N THR A 230 -12.27 8.79 -14.62
CA THR A 230 -12.45 9.06 -16.05
C THR A 230 -11.83 8.00 -16.94
N GLU A 231 -10.81 7.29 -16.47
CA GLU A 231 -10.12 6.26 -17.24
C GLU A 231 -10.92 4.94 -17.24
N ASP A 232 -10.77 4.13 -18.30
CA ASP A 232 -11.49 2.84 -18.44
C ASP A 232 -11.25 1.86 -17.28
N TRP A 233 -10.10 1.97 -16.61
CA TRP A 233 -9.75 1.16 -15.44
C TRP A 233 -10.32 1.73 -14.12
N GLU A 234 -10.80 2.97 -14.11
CA GLU A 234 -11.43 3.62 -12.95
C GLU A 234 -12.96 3.42 -12.91
N THR A 235 -13.56 2.96 -14.02
CA THR A 235 -15.01 2.96 -14.23
C THR A 235 -15.62 1.57 -14.43
N ARG A 236 -14.94 0.49 -14.02
CA ARG A 236 -15.44 -0.88 -14.18
C ARG A 236 -16.39 -1.21 -13.03
N GLY A 237 -17.65 -1.47 -13.37
CA GLY A 237 -18.72 -1.65 -12.39
C GLY A 237 -19.25 -0.31 -11.86
N PHE A 238 -18.40 0.47 -11.21
CA PHE A 238 -18.72 1.81 -10.70
C PHE A 238 -17.63 2.82 -11.07
N LYS A 239 -18.02 4.10 -11.19
CA LYS A 239 -17.08 5.21 -11.42
C LYS A 239 -16.60 5.73 -10.06
N VAL A 240 -15.50 5.18 -9.57
CA VAL A 240 -15.03 5.37 -8.19
C VAL A 240 -13.58 5.86 -8.18
N ASN A 241 -13.31 6.91 -7.41
CA ASN A 241 -12.00 7.12 -6.80
C ASN A 241 -12.20 7.20 -5.27
N GLU A 242 -11.56 6.30 -4.52
CA GLU A 242 -11.71 6.17 -3.07
C GLU A 242 -10.42 5.72 -2.38
N GLY A 243 -10.44 5.43 -1.06
CA GLY A 243 -9.31 4.81 -0.35
C GLY A 243 -7.97 5.54 -0.52
N ALA A 244 -7.96 6.87 -0.41
CA ALA A 244 -6.77 7.65 -0.64
C ALA A 244 -5.76 7.51 0.51
N TYR A 245 -4.46 7.41 0.19
CA TYR A 245 -3.40 7.43 1.20
C TYR A 245 -2.13 8.10 0.67
N VAL A 246 -1.41 8.80 1.55
CA VAL A 246 -0.35 9.73 1.13
C VAL A 246 1.01 9.33 1.69
N VAL A 247 2.04 9.42 0.84
CA VAL A 247 3.44 9.41 1.24
C VAL A 247 4.18 10.60 0.63
N VAL A 248 4.88 11.36 1.48
CA VAL A 248 5.73 12.47 1.04
C VAL A 248 7.18 12.00 1.02
N ARG A 249 7.78 11.94 -0.17
CA ARG A 249 9.15 11.48 -0.35
C ARG A 249 9.76 12.04 -1.63
N ASN A 250 11.10 12.09 -1.68
CA ASN A 250 11.84 12.43 -2.90
C ASN A 250 11.37 13.77 -3.54
N GLY A 251 11.09 14.76 -2.69
CA GLY A 251 10.62 16.10 -3.09
C GLY A 251 9.21 16.13 -3.67
N ARG A 252 8.40 15.09 -3.50
CA ARG A 252 7.03 14.96 -4.04
C ARG A 252 6.05 14.46 -3.01
N VAL A 253 4.78 14.73 -3.26
CA VAL A 253 3.63 14.12 -2.58
C VAL A 253 3.05 13.07 -3.52
N PHE A 254 3.02 11.82 -3.06
CA PHE A 254 2.41 10.69 -3.76
C PHE A 254 1.13 10.31 -3.02
N MET A 255 0.00 10.37 -3.71
CA MET A 255 -1.30 9.97 -3.18
C MET A 255 -1.81 8.79 -3.98
N THR A 256 -1.77 7.59 -3.38
CA THR A 256 -2.46 6.44 -3.95
C THR A 256 -3.95 6.56 -3.71
N PHE A 257 -4.75 5.95 -4.57
CA PHE A 257 -6.19 5.83 -4.40
C PHE A 257 -6.68 4.55 -5.07
N SER A 258 -7.84 4.06 -4.68
CA SER A 258 -8.49 2.92 -5.32
C SER A 258 -9.60 3.31 -6.27
N ALA A 259 -9.85 2.46 -7.27
CA ALA A 259 -10.82 2.73 -8.31
C ALA A 259 -11.57 1.47 -8.77
N SER A 260 -12.66 1.68 -9.53
CA SER A 260 -13.61 0.64 -9.95
C SER A 260 -14.35 -0.04 -8.79
N ALA A 261 -15.19 -1.03 -9.09
CA ALA A 261 -15.89 -1.85 -8.09
C ALA A 261 -14.92 -2.67 -7.24
N THR A 262 -15.30 -2.99 -6.00
CA THR A 262 -14.53 -3.79 -5.03
C THR A 262 -14.52 -5.30 -5.35
N ASP A 263 -14.49 -5.66 -6.64
CA ASP A 263 -14.34 -7.00 -7.18
C ASP A 263 -12.93 -7.18 -7.78
N ALA A 264 -12.73 -8.11 -8.72
CA ALA A 264 -11.44 -8.31 -9.37
C ALA A 264 -10.97 -7.12 -10.25
N ASN A 265 -11.82 -6.11 -10.48
CA ASN A 265 -11.45 -4.89 -11.17
C ASN A 265 -10.82 -3.84 -10.24
N TYR A 266 -10.95 -4.00 -8.93
CA TYR A 266 -10.40 -3.07 -7.96
C TYR A 266 -8.88 -2.96 -8.14
N CYS A 267 -8.38 -1.73 -8.16
CA CYS A 267 -6.98 -1.45 -8.42
C CYS A 267 -6.56 -0.13 -7.79
N VAL A 268 -5.26 0.18 -7.83
CA VAL A 268 -4.66 1.36 -7.23
C VAL A 268 -4.17 2.31 -8.31
N GLY A 269 -4.64 3.56 -8.30
CA GLY A 269 -4.10 4.68 -9.06
C GLY A 269 -3.14 5.54 -8.23
N LEU A 270 -2.49 6.51 -8.87
CA LEU A 270 -1.54 7.42 -8.23
C LEU A 270 -1.73 8.86 -8.72
N LEU A 271 -1.86 9.80 -7.77
CA LEU A 271 -1.64 11.23 -8.01
C LEU A 271 -0.25 11.64 -7.51
N THR A 272 0.43 12.51 -8.25
CA THR A 272 1.74 13.04 -7.89
C THR A 272 1.73 14.57 -7.95
N ALA A 273 2.27 15.23 -6.92
CA ALA A 273 2.52 16.67 -6.89
C ALA A 273 3.97 16.97 -6.47
N ASP A 274 4.54 18.11 -6.89
CA ASP A 274 5.80 18.62 -6.31
C ASP A 274 5.53 19.00 -4.85
N ALA A 275 6.41 18.63 -3.92
CA ALA A 275 6.21 18.93 -2.50
C ALA A 275 6.25 20.44 -2.19
N ARG A 276 6.58 21.31 -3.14
CA ARG A 276 6.57 22.76 -2.98
C ARG A 276 5.44 23.44 -3.73
N SER A 277 4.62 22.69 -4.48
CA SER A 277 3.44 23.26 -5.15
C SER A 277 2.31 23.50 -4.16
N ASP A 278 1.32 24.28 -4.58
CA ASP A 278 0.08 24.43 -3.82
C ASP A 278 -0.75 23.14 -3.94
N LEU A 279 -0.85 22.37 -2.86
CA LEU A 279 -1.60 21.12 -2.85
C LEU A 279 -3.12 21.33 -2.96
N LEU A 280 -3.60 22.56 -2.75
CA LEU A 280 -4.99 22.97 -2.93
C LEU A 280 -5.26 23.52 -4.36
N ASP A 281 -4.27 23.49 -5.26
CA ASP A 281 -4.48 23.71 -6.69
C ASP A 281 -4.62 22.36 -7.41
N PRO A 282 -5.77 22.03 -8.03
CA PRO A 282 -5.91 20.81 -8.83
C PRO A 282 -4.83 20.65 -9.91
N ALA A 283 -4.30 21.74 -10.46
CA ALA A 283 -3.27 21.72 -11.49
C ALA A 283 -1.90 21.23 -10.97
N SER A 284 -1.69 21.21 -9.65
CA SER A 284 -0.49 20.65 -9.03
C SER A 284 -0.42 19.12 -9.13
N TRP A 285 -1.55 18.46 -9.36
CA TRP A 285 -1.66 17.01 -9.32
C TRP A 285 -1.63 16.40 -10.71
N THR A 286 -0.71 15.46 -10.92
CA THR A 286 -0.66 14.62 -12.13
C THR A 286 -1.15 13.22 -11.79
N LYS A 287 -2.20 12.75 -12.48
CA LYS A 287 -2.72 11.38 -12.35
C LYS A 287 -1.95 10.40 -13.25
N SER A 288 -1.65 9.22 -12.73
CA SER A 288 -1.08 8.13 -13.53
C SER A 288 -2.08 7.66 -14.60
N PRO A 289 -1.66 7.44 -15.86
CA PRO A 289 -2.56 7.03 -16.94
C PRO A 289 -3.00 5.55 -16.83
N ARG A 290 -2.35 4.76 -15.97
CA ARG A 290 -2.62 3.34 -15.72
C ARG A 290 -2.61 3.08 -14.21
N PRO A 291 -3.21 1.97 -13.75
CA PRO A 291 -3.02 1.51 -12.38
C PRO A 291 -1.54 1.32 -12.05
N VAL A 292 -1.16 1.64 -10.82
CA VAL A 292 0.16 1.37 -10.25
C VAL A 292 0.21 0.04 -9.50
N MET A 293 -0.96 -0.56 -9.22
CA MET A 293 -1.13 -1.95 -8.78
C MET A 293 -2.52 -2.43 -9.20
N GLU A 294 -2.63 -3.66 -9.71
CA GLU A 294 -3.90 -4.26 -10.15
C GLU A 294 -3.88 -5.78 -9.93
N THR A 295 -4.99 -6.45 -10.25
CA THR A 295 -5.11 -7.91 -10.20
C THR A 295 -3.94 -8.61 -10.90
N ASP A 296 -3.36 -9.60 -10.22
CA ASP A 296 -2.34 -10.48 -10.77
C ASP A 296 -2.85 -11.93 -10.75
N GLU A 297 -3.19 -12.45 -11.93
CA GLU A 297 -3.71 -13.82 -12.08
C GLU A 297 -2.66 -14.87 -11.73
N ALA A 298 -1.38 -14.61 -12.07
CA ALA A 298 -0.29 -15.55 -11.83
C ALA A 298 -0.12 -15.83 -10.33
N ASN A 299 -0.28 -14.82 -9.48
CA ASN A 299 -0.26 -14.91 -8.02
C ASN A 299 -1.66 -15.14 -7.41
N SER A 300 -2.70 -15.32 -8.22
CA SER A 300 -4.09 -15.47 -7.78
C SER A 300 -4.52 -14.37 -6.80
N ARG A 301 -4.08 -13.12 -7.03
CA ARG A 301 -4.42 -11.95 -6.23
C ARG A 301 -5.37 -11.07 -7.01
N PHE A 302 -6.59 -10.91 -6.51
CA PHE A 302 -7.66 -10.22 -7.22
C PHE A 302 -8.14 -9.00 -6.45
N GLY A 303 -8.29 -7.88 -7.16
CA GLY A 303 -8.83 -6.64 -6.62
C GLY A 303 -7.98 -6.01 -5.52
N PRO A 304 -6.66 -5.79 -5.70
CA PRO A 304 -5.85 -5.18 -4.65
C PRO A 304 -6.17 -3.69 -4.51
N GLY A 305 -6.37 -3.20 -3.28
CA GLY A 305 -6.65 -1.79 -3.06
C GLY A 305 -6.84 -1.38 -1.60
N HIS A 306 -7.39 -0.17 -1.44
CA HIS A 306 -7.54 0.57 -0.20
C HIS A 306 -6.28 0.46 0.66
N ASN A 307 -5.17 0.96 0.11
CA ASN A 307 -3.86 0.75 0.68
C ASN A 307 -3.49 1.84 1.69
N SER A 308 -2.56 1.51 2.57
CA SER A 308 -1.83 2.46 3.41
C SER A 308 -0.32 2.17 3.35
N PHE A 309 0.48 3.03 3.99
CA PHE A 309 1.93 2.87 4.09
C PHE A 309 2.39 2.90 5.55
N THR A 310 3.39 2.09 5.86
CA THR A 310 4.15 2.12 7.11
C THR A 310 5.64 1.86 6.82
N VAL A 311 6.44 1.67 7.86
CA VAL A 311 7.86 1.30 7.79
C VAL A 311 8.08 0.00 8.57
N ALA A 312 9.04 -0.82 8.15
CA ALA A 312 9.43 -2.02 8.87
C ALA A 312 10.22 -1.69 10.15
N GLU A 313 10.54 -2.71 10.93
CA GLU A 313 11.22 -2.61 12.23
C GLU A 313 12.63 -2.03 12.15
N ASP A 314 13.25 -2.04 10.97
CA ASP A 314 14.54 -1.40 10.71
C ASP A 314 14.44 0.14 10.64
N GLY A 315 13.24 0.70 10.53
CA GLY A 315 13.01 2.13 10.38
C GLY A 315 13.39 2.69 9.00
N GLU A 316 13.75 1.84 8.03
CA GLU A 316 14.24 2.23 6.71
C GLU A 316 13.40 1.64 5.57
N THR A 317 12.90 0.42 5.72
CA THR A 317 12.17 -0.30 4.69
C THR A 317 10.70 0.14 4.67
N ASP A 318 10.29 0.87 3.64
CA ASP A 318 8.88 1.23 3.45
C ASP A 318 8.03 -0.02 3.14
N VAL A 319 6.82 -0.06 3.68
CA VAL A 319 5.90 -1.20 3.56
C VAL A 319 4.57 -0.71 2.99
N LEU A 320 4.14 -1.36 1.91
CA LEU A 320 2.78 -1.25 1.37
C LEU A 320 1.87 -2.19 2.15
N VAL A 321 0.75 -1.67 2.65
CA VAL A 321 -0.30 -2.40 3.33
C VAL A 321 -1.57 -2.29 2.49
N TYR A 322 -2.24 -3.39 2.17
CA TYR A 322 -3.40 -3.36 1.28
C TYR A 322 -4.30 -4.57 1.53
N HIS A 323 -5.51 -4.59 0.96
CA HIS A 323 -6.31 -5.80 0.91
C HIS A 323 -6.38 -6.38 -0.50
N ALA A 324 -6.56 -7.69 -0.62
CA ALA A 324 -6.92 -8.37 -1.86
C ALA A 324 -7.63 -9.70 -1.59
N ARG A 325 -8.37 -10.21 -2.58
CA ARG A 325 -8.96 -11.56 -2.56
C ARG A 325 -8.04 -12.60 -3.20
N SER A 326 -8.30 -13.87 -2.87
CA SER A 326 -7.61 -15.05 -3.40
C SER A 326 -8.32 -15.72 -4.58
N TYR A 327 -9.42 -15.15 -5.05
CA TYR A 327 -10.23 -15.68 -6.13
C TYR A 327 -10.88 -14.54 -6.92
N ARG A 328 -11.15 -14.81 -8.21
CA ARG A 328 -11.75 -13.85 -9.14
C ARG A 328 -13.25 -13.71 -8.98
N GLY A 329 -13.95 -14.84 -8.99
CA GLY A 329 -15.41 -14.90 -9.04
C GLY A 329 -16.00 -14.72 -7.65
N ILE A 330 -16.85 -13.71 -7.47
CA ILE A 330 -17.58 -13.47 -6.24
C ILE A 330 -19.03 -13.91 -6.45
N GLU A 331 -19.57 -14.69 -5.51
CA GLU A 331 -20.99 -15.03 -5.49
C GLU A 331 -21.76 -13.98 -4.68
N GLY A 332 -22.71 -13.30 -5.32
CA GLY A 332 -23.51 -12.25 -4.68
C GLY A 332 -22.85 -10.86 -4.75
N ASP A 333 -23.21 -9.99 -3.81
CA ASP A 333 -22.69 -8.62 -3.74
C ASP A 333 -21.26 -8.63 -3.15
N PRO A 334 -20.25 -8.11 -3.88
CA PRO A 334 -18.88 -8.01 -3.40
C PRO A 334 -18.69 -7.32 -2.05
N LEU A 335 -19.60 -6.44 -1.65
CA LEU A 335 -19.55 -5.78 -0.35
C LEU A 335 -19.71 -6.78 0.82
N TYR A 336 -20.53 -7.83 0.66
CA TYR A 336 -20.82 -8.80 1.73
C TYR A 336 -19.99 -10.08 1.65
N ASP A 337 -19.11 -10.18 0.65
CA ASP A 337 -18.07 -11.21 0.61
C ASP A 337 -16.95 -10.85 1.62
N PRO A 338 -16.75 -11.67 2.68
CA PRO A 338 -15.87 -11.32 3.79
C PRO A 338 -14.38 -11.52 3.49
N ASN A 339 -14.02 -12.04 2.31
CA ASN A 339 -12.69 -12.61 2.06
C ASN A 339 -11.70 -11.64 1.41
N ARG A 340 -11.89 -10.33 1.63
CA ARG A 340 -10.79 -9.38 1.52
C ARG A 340 -9.84 -9.61 2.71
N HIS A 341 -8.57 -9.83 2.42
CA HIS A 341 -7.56 -10.11 3.44
C HIS A 341 -6.49 -9.04 3.40
N THR A 342 -6.03 -8.61 4.58
CA THR A 342 -4.91 -7.68 4.71
C THR A 342 -3.61 -8.37 4.33
N ARG A 343 -2.80 -7.70 3.53
CA ARG A 343 -1.51 -8.14 3.01
C ARG A 343 -0.51 -7.02 3.16
N VAL A 344 0.76 -7.38 3.26
CA VAL A 344 1.87 -6.43 3.32
C VAL A 344 2.99 -6.88 2.40
N GLN A 345 3.64 -5.92 1.75
CA GLN A 345 4.84 -6.17 0.97
C GLN A 345 5.78 -4.97 1.02
N LYS A 346 7.07 -5.21 0.81
CA LYS A 346 8.06 -4.14 0.73
C LYS A 346 7.71 -3.19 -0.42
N LEU A 347 7.60 -1.90 -0.12
CA LEU A 347 7.51 -0.85 -1.12
C LEU A 347 8.92 -0.53 -1.64
N ASN A 348 9.09 -0.61 -2.96
CA ASN A 348 10.33 -0.22 -3.60
C ASN A 348 10.20 1.20 -4.17
N TRP A 349 11.32 1.80 -4.56
CA TRP A 349 11.36 3.11 -5.20
C TRP A 349 12.12 3.00 -6.52
N TYR A 350 11.54 3.55 -7.59
CA TYR A 350 12.23 3.66 -8.86
C TYR A 350 13.35 4.72 -8.77
N PRO A 351 14.38 4.68 -9.65
CA PRO A 351 15.47 5.66 -9.68
C PRO A 351 15.01 7.11 -9.88
N ASP A 352 13.86 7.32 -10.53
CA ASP A 352 13.24 8.64 -10.66
C ASP A 352 12.55 9.10 -9.37
N GLY A 353 12.53 8.27 -8.33
CA GLY A 353 11.97 8.48 -7.00
C GLY A 353 10.46 8.30 -6.90
N THR A 354 9.79 7.75 -7.92
CA THR A 354 8.37 7.33 -7.82
C THR A 354 8.23 5.99 -7.08
N PRO A 355 7.09 5.73 -6.40
CA PRO A 355 6.87 4.49 -5.68
C PRO A 355 6.64 3.32 -6.65
N ALA A 356 7.30 2.19 -6.38
CA ALA A 356 7.19 0.95 -7.12
C ALA A 356 6.43 -0.08 -6.27
N LEU A 357 5.09 -0.03 -6.33
CA LEU A 357 4.21 -0.96 -5.62
C LEU A 357 4.39 -2.40 -6.13
N GLY A 358 4.60 -2.55 -7.44
CA GLY A 358 4.74 -3.84 -8.12
C GLY A 358 3.40 -4.54 -8.29
N ILE A 359 3.44 -5.87 -8.31
CA ILE A 359 2.24 -6.72 -8.32
C ILE A 359 1.90 -7.16 -6.89
N PRO A 360 0.62 -7.46 -6.59
CA PRO A 360 0.27 -8.10 -5.32
C PRO A 360 0.90 -9.50 -5.24
N ILE A 361 1.75 -9.72 -4.24
CA ILE A 361 2.51 -10.97 -4.11
C ILE A 361 1.66 -12.08 -3.48
N ALA A 362 1.90 -13.33 -3.90
CA ALA A 362 1.34 -14.52 -3.25
C ALA A 362 2.07 -14.92 -1.95
N GLU A 363 1.52 -15.90 -1.24
CA GLU A 363 2.17 -16.52 -0.08
C GLU A 363 3.44 -17.27 -0.51
N GLY A 364 4.46 -17.31 0.35
CA GLY A 364 5.68 -18.09 0.13
C GLY A 364 6.90 -17.51 0.86
N GLU A 365 8.09 -17.99 0.47
CA GLU A 365 9.38 -17.53 1.00
C GLU A 365 9.59 -16.04 0.79
N PRO A 366 10.34 -15.32 1.64
CA PRO A 366 10.52 -13.88 1.48
C PRO A 366 11.00 -13.48 0.08
N VAL A 367 10.44 -12.38 -0.42
CA VAL A 367 10.81 -11.79 -1.70
C VAL A 367 12.14 -11.04 -1.55
N VAL A 368 13.09 -11.33 -2.43
CA VAL A 368 14.42 -10.71 -2.46
C VAL A 368 14.70 -10.09 -3.83
N ARG A 369 15.66 -9.18 -3.90
CA ARG A 369 16.21 -8.67 -5.15
C ARG A 369 17.72 -8.82 -5.12
N LEU A 370 18.32 -9.32 -6.20
CA LEU A 370 19.76 -9.61 -6.21
C LEU A 370 20.54 -8.39 -6.74
N SER A 371 21.23 -7.67 -5.86
CA SER A 371 22.07 -6.52 -6.23
C SER A 371 23.56 -6.89 -6.16
N PRO A 372 24.33 -6.86 -7.27
CA PRO A 372 25.76 -7.13 -7.22
C PRO A 372 26.52 -6.13 -6.34
N LEU A 373 27.59 -6.59 -5.68
CA LEU A 373 28.35 -5.78 -4.72
C LEU A 373 29.08 -4.60 -5.37
N ASP A 374 29.57 -4.75 -6.60
CA ASP A 374 30.26 -3.71 -7.36
C ASP A 374 29.31 -2.79 -8.16
N SER A 375 28.01 -3.09 -8.15
CA SER A 375 26.97 -2.27 -8.79
C SER A 375 25.71 -2.20 -7.90
N PRO A 376 25.79 -1.58 -6.71
CA PRO A 376 24.76 -1.65 -5.67
C PRO A 376 23.40 -1.01 -6.01
N ASP A 377 23.32 -0.25 -7.10
CA ASP A 377 22.08 0.37 -7.59
C ASP A 377 21.39 -0.45 -8.70
N SER A 378 22.00 -1.56 -9.13
CA SER A 378 21.51 -2.42 -10.19
C SER A 378 21.03 -3.74 -9.63
N PHE A 379 20.02 -4.34 -10.26
CA PHE A 379 19.42 -5.58 -9.83
C PHE A 379 19.38 -6.58 -10.96
N VAL A 380 19.51 -7.87 -10.62
CA VAL A 380 19.15 -8.95 -11.53
C VAL A 380 17.68 -8.84 -11.87
N ARG A 381 17.36 -8.89 -13.16
CA ARG A 381 16.01 -8.78 -13.70
C ARG A 381 15.86 -9.65 -14.93
N HIS A 382 14.69 -10.24 -15.14
CA HIS A 382 14.38 -10.87 -16.43
C HIS A 382 13.81 -9.86 -17.44
N GLY A 383 14.27 -9.97 -18.68
CA GLY A 383 13.78 -9.24 -19.84
C GLY A 383 12.92 -10.12 -20.74
N GLU A 384 12.58 -9.58 -21.91
CA GLU A 384 11.85 -10.34 -22.93
C GLU A 384 12.62 -11.59 -23.35
N GLY A 385 11.89 -12.69 -23.61
CA GLY A 385 12.48 -13.99 -23.96
C GLY A 385 13.21 -14.70 -22.82
N GLY A 386 13.02 -14.28 -21.56
CA GLY A 386 13.57 -14.94 -20.38
C GLY A 386 15.05 -14.66 -20.12
N ARG A 387 15.68 -13.75 -20.85
CA ARG A 387 17.08 -13.39 -20.62
C ARG A 387 17.24 -12.61 -19.31
N LEU A 388 18.27 -12.93 -18.52
CA LEU A 388 18.60 -12.18 -17.30
C LEU A 388 19.61 -11.06 -17.56
N VAL A 389 19.25 -9.86 -17.14
CA VAL A 389 20.05 -8.63 -17.20
C VAL A 389 20.33 -8.11 -15.80
N VAL A 390 21.31 -7.20 -15.69
CA VAL A 390 21.69 -6.52 -14.45
C VAL A 390 21.73 -5.02 -14.72
N GLU A 391 20.73 -4.30 -14.22
CA GLU A 391 20.53 -2.88 -14.53
C GLU A 391 19.77 -2.15 -13.41
N ARG A 392 19.76 -0.82 -13.47
CA ARG A 392 18.86 -0.01 -12.62
C ARG A 392 17.42 -0.22 -13.09
N VAL A 393 16.56 -0.66 -12.19
CA VAL A 393 15.17 -1.03 -12.52
C VAL A 393 14.29 0.21 -12.46
N GLY A 394 13.88 0.74 -13.62
CA GLY A 394 13.04 1.94 -13.74
C GLY A 394 11.54 1.67 -13.91
N ASP A 395 11.16 0.41 -14.10
CA ASP A 395 9.80 -0.05 -14.32
C ASP A 395 9.66 -1.51 -13.88
N ARG A 396 8.42 -2.01 -13.80
CA ARG A 396 8.10 -3.44 -13.65
C ARG A 396 8.96 -4.13 -12.58
N VAL A 397 8.99 -3.56 -11.36
CA VAL A 397 9.89 -3.99 -10.27
C VAL A 397 9.80 -5.48 -9.98
N GLU A 398 8.63 -6.09 -10.18
CA GLU A 398 8.37 -7.51 -9.99
C GLU A 398 9.27 -8.42 -10.85
N ARG A 399 9.75 -7.94 -12.01
CA ARG A 399 10.68 -8.71 -12.86
C ARG A 399 12.09 -8.85 -12.27
N SER A 400 12.37 -8.08 -11.22
CA SER A 400 13.63 -8.14 -10.47
C SER A 400 13.48 -8.80 -9.10
N GLN A 401 12.30 -9.37 -8.82
CA GLN A 401 11.97 -9.99 -7.56
C GLN A 401 11.99 -11.51 -7.70
N PHE A 402 12.67 -12.16 -6.76
CA PHE A 402 12.82 -13.60 -6.72
C PHE A 402 12.48 -14.15 -5.33
N ARG A 403 12.14 -15.43 -5.28
CA ARG A 403 12.15 -16.24 -4.06
C ARG A 403 13.26 -17.27 -4.13
N ILE A 404 14.01 -17.41 -3.04
CA ILE A 404 15.00 -18.48 -2.90
C ILE A 404 14.24 -19.67 -2.31
N VAL A 405 13.96 -20.67 -3.14
CA VAL A 405 13.14 -21.84 -2.79
C VAL A 405 14.00 -23.12 -2.74
N PRO A 406 13.55 -24.22 -2.13
CA PRO A 406 14.25 -25.50 -2.22
C PRO A 406 14.49 -25.93 -3.67
N GLY A 407 15.68 -26.47 -3.96
CA GLY A 407 16.00 -27.05 -5.27
C GLY A 407 15.29 -28.40 -5.51
N PHE A 408 15.21 -28.81 -6.78
CA PHE A 408 14.34 -29.91 -7.21
C PHE A 408 14.92 -31.33 -7.11
N LEU A 409 16.25 -31.48 -6.98
CA LEU A 409 16.91 -32.81 -6.98
C LEU A 409 17.55 -33.15 -5.65
N ASP A 410 18.51 -32.32 -5.24
CA ASP A 410 19.34 -32.63 -4.09
C ASP A 410 18.97 -31.79 -2.87
N PRO A 411 18.86 -32.40 -1.68
CA PRO A 411 18.75 -31.68 -0.43
C PRO A 411 19.89 -30.66 -0.26
N GLY A 412 19.55 -29.45 0.18
CA GLY A 412 20.51 -28.36 0.39
C GLY A 412 20.84 -27.54 -0.85
N ARG A 413 20.21 -27.81 -2.01
CA ARG A 413 20.20 -26.90 -3.15
C ARG A 413 19.04 -25.92 -3.04
N VAL A 414 19.18 -24.78 -3.72
CA VAL A 414 18.15 -23.76 -3.88
C VAL A 414 17.86 -23.49 -5.35
N ALA A 415 16.65 -23.06 -5.66
CA ALA A 415 16.29 -22.48 -6.95
C ALA A 415 15.86 -21.01 -6.77
N LEU A 416 15.99 -20.21 -7.82
CA LEU A 416 15.56 -18.81 -7.83
C LEU A 416 14.27 -18.69 -8.63
N ARG A 417 13.13 -18.63 -7.94
CA ARG A 417 11.79 -18.54 -8.54
C ARG A 417 11.41 -17.09 -8.81
N CYS A 418 10.86 -16.78 -9.97
CA CYS A 418 10.37 -15.43 -10.29
C CYS A 418 9.06 -15.14 -9.55
N VAL A 419 8.88 -13.90 -9.07
CA VAL A 419 7.65 -13.52 -8.35
C VAL A 419 6.47 -13.27 -9.28
N ASP A 420 6.72 -12.69 -10.47
CA ASP A 420 5.70 -12.44 -11.49
C ASP A 420 5.38 -13.66 -12.37
N LEU A 421 6.26 -14.67 -12.33
CA LEU A 421 6.10 -15.92 -13.05
C LEU A 421 6.33 -17.09 -12.06
N PRO A 422 5.35 -17.45 -11.21
CA PRO A 422 5.54 -18.41 -10.12
C PRO A 422 5.97 -19.81 -10.57
N GLU A 423 5.67 -20.20 -11.82
CA GLU A 423 6.10 -21.47 -12.39
C GLU A 423 7.50 -21.40 -13.03
N HIS A 424 8.18 -20.25 -13.01
CA HIS A 424 9.46 -20.05 -13.70
C HIS A 424 10.63 -19.82 -12.74
N HIS A 425 11.78 -20.39 -13.09
CA HIS A 425 13.00 -20.32 -12.31
C HIS A 425 14.18 -19.88 -13.16
N VAL A 426 15.21 -19.34 -12.52
CA VAL A 426 16.52 -19.17 -13.13
C VAL A 426 17.13 -20.55 -13.39
N ARG A 427 17.48 -20.80 -14.64
CA ARG A 427 18.11 -22.03 -15.15
C ARG A 427 19.32 -21.65 -15.99
N VAL A 428 20.40 -22.43 -15.92
CA VAL A 428 21.53 -22.33 -16.84
C VAL A 428 21.25 -23.19 -18.08
N SER A 429 21.16 -22.56 -19.25
CA SER A 429 21.01 -23.22 -20.56
C SER A 429 22.15 -22.77 -21.46
N ASP A 430 22.87 -23.72 -22.07
CA ASP A 430 24.02 -23.43 -22.95
C ASP A 430 25.05 -22.45 -22.33
N GLY A 431 25.31 -22.62 -21.03
CA GLY A 431 26.24 -21.78 -20.26
C GLY A 431 25.70 -20.40 -19.88
N SER A 432 24.45 -20.08 -20.20
CA SER A 432 23.82 -18.78 -19.94
C SER A 432 22.62 -18.91 -18.98
N PRO A 433 22.54 -18.06 -17.94
CA PRO A 433 21.35 -17.97 -17.10
C PRO A 433 20.14 -17.40 -17.86
N VAL A 434 19.01 -18.10 -17.77
CA VAL A 434 17.71 -17.73 -18.36
C VAL A 434 16.58 -18.04 -17.37
N VAL A 435 15.42 -17.41 -17.54
CA VAL A 435 14.17 -17.75 -16.87
C VAL A 435 13.40 -18.76 -17.72
N ALA A 436 13.04 -19.90 -17.14
CA ALA A 436 12.32 -20.96 -17.83
C ALA A 436 11.27 -21.61 -16.92
N PRO A 437 10.11 -22.06 -17.48
CA PRO A 437 9.09 -22.75 -16.71
C PRO A 437 9.62 -24.07 -16.14
N TYR A 438 9.07 -24.50 -15.02
CA TYR A 438 9.37 -25.79 -14.41
C TYR A 438 9.16 -26.93 -15.42
N ALA A 439 10.11 -27.87 -15.42
CA ALA A 439 9.99 -29.13 -16.14
C ALA A 439 10.42 -30.27 -15.22
N ASP A 440 9.62 -31.33 -15.17
CA ASP A 440 9.89 -32.49 -14.32
C ASP A 440 10.97 -33.38 -14.94
N SER A 441 12.23 -32.98 -14.76
CA SER A 441 13.38 -33.76 -15.20
C SER A 441 14.63 -33.47 -14.38
N ASP A 442 15.48 -34.49 -14.26
CA ASP A 442 16.81 -34.33 -13.66
C ASP A 442 17.68 -33.29 -14.38
N GLU A 443 17.48 -33.13 -15.69
CA GLU A 443 18.18 -32.09 -16.44
C GLU A 443 17.77 -30.69 -15.98
N TYR A 444 16.47 -30.46 -15.82
CA TYR A 444 15.95 -29.19 -15.32
C TYR A 444 16.43 -28.93 -13.90
N GLY A 445 16.32 -29.92 -13.01
CA GLY A 445 16.72 -29.80 -11.62
C GLY A 445 18.21 -29.49 -11.45
N ARG A 446 19.10 -30.11 -12.25
CA ARG A 446 20.54 -29.80 -12.25
C ARG A 446 20.81 -28.38 -12.76
N ALA A 447 20.11 -27.98 -13.81
CA ALA A 447 20.33 -26.70 -14.47
C ALA A 447 19.76 -25.49 -13.71
N SER A 448 18.73 -25.70 -12.87
CA SER A 448 18.08 -24.65 -12.05
C SER A 448 18.49 -24.67 -10.57
N GLY A 449 19.26 -25.67 -10.14
CA GLY A 449 19.75 -25.81 -8.78
C GLY A 449 21.07 -25.08 -8.54
N PHE A 450 21.14 -24.37 -7.42
CA PHE A 450 22.33 -23.67 -6.94
C PHE A 450 22.66 -24.05 -5.49
N LEU A 451 23.94 -23.94 -5.14
CA LEU A 451 24.40 -23.86 -3.75
C LEU A 451 24.45 -22.38 -3.35
N ARG A 452 23.80 -22.03 -2.23
CA ARG A 452 23.90 -20.70 -1.64
C ARG A 452 25.08 -20.67 -0.68
N ASP A 453 26.18 -20.10 -1.13
CA ASP A 453 27.38 -19.86 -0.33
C ASP A 453 27.31 -18.45 0.33
N GLU A 454 28.11 -18.23 1.39
CA GLU A 454 28.44 -16.87 1.84
C GLU A 454 29.04 -16.07 0.68
N GLY A 455 28.79 -14.75 0.65
CA GLY A 455 29.30 -13.89 -0.40
C GLY A 455 30.83 -13.98 -0.55
N LEU A 456 31.29 -14.25 -1.78
CA LEU A 456 32.71 -14.48 -2.07
C LEU A 456 33.60 -13.27 -1.79
N ALA A 457 33.05 -12.06 -1.80
CA ALA A 457 33.76 -10.80 -1.50
C ALA A 457 33.27 -10.10 -0.23
N ASP A 458 32.11 -10.49 0.31
CA ASP A 458 31.49 -9.89 1.50
C ASP A 458 30.62 -10.94 2.20
N ARG A 459 30.92 -11.24 3.46
CA ARG A 459 30.15 -12.22 4.26
C ARG A 459 28.72 -11.77 4.56
N GLY A 460 28.42 -10.47 4.43
CA GLY A 460 27.06 -9.96 4.50
C GLY A 460 26.23 -10.19 3.22
N GLY A 461 26.87 -10.62 2.13
CA GLY A 461 26.21 -10.97 0.87
C GLY A 461 26.05 -12.48 0.68
N VAL A 462 25.57 -12.85 -0.50
CA VAL A 462 25.40 -14.24 -0.94
C VAL A 462 26.02 -14.47 -2.30
N SER A 463 26.45 -15.70 -2.56
CA SER A 463 26.93 -16.14 -3.88
C SER A 463 26.24 -17.45 -4.26
N PHE A 464 25.81 -17.56 -5.52
CA PHE A 464 25.08 -18.73 -6.02
C PHE A 464 26.00 -19.57 -6.90
N ARG A 465 26.47 -20.70 -6.36
CA ARG A 465 27.32 -21.67 -7.06
C ARG A 465 26.48 -22.68 -7.83
N LEU A 466 26.92 -23.07 -9.01
CA LEU A 466 26.25 -24.10 -9.81
C LEU A 466 26.31 -25.46 -9.08
N SER A 467 25.22 -26.24 -9.17
CA SER A 467 25.15 -27.56 -8.50
C SER A 467 26.17 -28.57 -9.01
N GLU A 468 26.46 -28.54 -10.31
CA GLU A 468 27.31 -29.51 -11.02
C GLU A 468 28.76 -29.01 -11.24
N ASP A 469 29.06 -27.75 -10.94
CA ASP A 469 30.41 -27.19 -11.08
C ASP A 469 30.80 -26.42 -9.80
N PRO A 470 31.68 -27.00 -8.97
CA PRO A 470 32.05 -26.42 -7.68
C PRO A 470 32.88 -25.12 -7.80
N HIS A 471 33.25 -24.71 -9.01
CA HIS A 471 34.06 -23.52 -9.25
C HIS A 471 33.31 -22.40 -9.97
N SER A 472 32.08 -22.66 -10.44
CA SER A 472 31.31 -21.71 -11.25
C SER A 472 30.16 -21.11 -10.47
N TYR A 473 29.97 -19.80 -10.60
CA TYR A 473 29.01 -19.00 -9.87
C TYR A 473 28.17 -18.15 -10.83
N LEU A 474 26.95 -17.81 -10.42
CA LEU A 474 26.23 -16.68 -11.01
C LEU A 474 27.03 -15.40 -10.72
N ALA A 475 27.26 -14.61 -11.75
CA ALA A 475 27.94 -13.32 -11.68
C ALA A 475 27.33 -12.38 -12.71
N HIS A 476 27.67 -11.09 -12.65
CA HIS A 476 27.34 -10.19 -13.76
C HIS A 476 28.57 -9.82 -14.59
N ARG A 477 28.35 -9.57 -15.88
CA ARG A 477 29.34 -9.01 -16.81
C ARG A 477 28.61 -8.22 -17.89
N GLU A 478 29.03 -6.97 -18.11
CA GLU A 478 28.48 -6.10 -19.16
C GLU A 478 26.94 -6.02 -19.14
N GLY A 479 26.35 -5.87 -17.96
CA GLY A 479 24.90 -5.74 -17.76
C GLY A 479 24.11 -7.03 -17.95
N ARG A 480 24.77 -8.19 -17.98
CA ARG A 480 24.12 -9.52 -18.13
C ARG A 480 24.45 -10.39 -16.94
N LEU A 481 23.49 -11.23 -16.54
CA LEU A 481 23.79 -12.34 -15.64
C LEU A 481 24.48 -13.44 -16.44
N VAL A 482 25.59 -13.96 -15.93
CA VAL A 482 26.45 -14.95 -16.57
C VAL A 482 26.87 -16.01 -15.56
N VAL A 483 27.44 -17.10 -16.06
CA VAL A 483 28.17 -18.06 -15.25
C VAL A 483 29.66 -17.79 -15.40
N GLU A 484 30.37 -17.58 -14.30
CA GLU A 484 31.81 -17.32 -14.28
C GLU A 484 32.51 -18.16 -13.20
N ARG A 485 33.81 -18.48 -13.41
CA ARG A 485 34.70 -19.00 -12.37
C ARG A 485 35.52 -17.86 -11.78
N PRO A 486 35.18 -17.32 -10.60
CA PRO A 486 35.84 -16.13 -10.06
C PRO A 486 37.31 -16.41 -9.70
N ARG A 487 38.25 -15.61 -10.22
CA ARG A 487 39.70 -15.76 -9.96
C ARG A 487 40.29 -14.55 -9.25
N SER A 488 39.80 -13.36 -9.57
CA SER A 488 40.22 -12.10 -8.98
C SER A 488 39.26 -11.61 -7.89
N ARG A 489 39.66 -10.57 -7.15
CA ARG A 489 38.76 -9.88 -6.22
C ARG A 489 37.56 -9.28 -6.94
N ALA A 490 37.78 -8.64 -8.09
CA ALA A 490 36.71 -8.05 -8.89
C ALA A 490 35.71 -9.11 -9.37
N ASP A 491 36.16 -10.32 -9.75
CA ASP A 491 35.25 -11.39 -10.13
C ASP A 491 34.39 -11.86 -8.95
N ARG A 492 34.99 -11.91 -7.75
CA ARG A 492 34.25 -12.25 -6.52
C ARG A 492 33.24 -11.18 -6.15
N GLU A 493 33.55 -9.90 -6.36
CA GLU A 493 32.60 -8.79 -6.15
C GLU A 493 31.41 -8.89 -7.13
N ARG A 494 31.67 -9.19 -8.42
CA ARG A 494 30.60 -9.42 -9.42
C ARG A 494 29.74 -10.66 -9.17
N ALA A 495 30.27 -11.63 -8.43
CA ALA A 495 29.58 -12.87 -8.05
C ALA A 495 28.98 -12.82 -6.63
N THR A 496 29.08 -11.68 -5.93
CA THR A 496 28.49 -11.47 -4.61
C THR A 496 27.31 -10.54 -4.72
N PHE A 497 26.16 -10.95 -4.19
CA PHE A 497 24.91 -10.20 -4.23
C PHE A 497 24.44 -9.83 -2.83
N ARG A 498 23.90 -8.62 -2.68
CA ARG A 498 23.04 -8.23 -1.55
C ARG A 498 21.59 -8.58 -1.88
N LEU A 499 20.82 -8.95 -0.86
CA LEU A 499 19.42 -9.39 -0.95
C LEU A 499 18.43 -8.29 -0.58
#